data_AF-A0A081NUB1-F1
#
_entry.id   AF-A0A081NUB1-F1
#
_cell.length_a   1.000
_cell.length_b   1.000
_cell.length_c   1.000
_cell.angle_alpha   90.00
_cell.angle_beta   90.00
_cell.angle_gamma   90.00
#
_symmetry.space_group_name_H-M   'P 1'
#
loop_
_entity.id
_entity.type
_entity.pdbx_description
1 polymer ?
#
loop_
_entity_poly.entity_id
_entity_poly.type
_entity_poly.pdbx_seq_one_letter_code
_entity_poly.pdbx_strand_id
1 'polypeptide(L)'
;MTAQQQAAMQSMINWLSDERELGRKPSKIEIAGEFDLHDMHYYIFKYKKTLLGKWLLAVCGGYEDPSDTEHCGHIFSEMQPYDPASAKQEAIAMVEMIREYWMKQAAAIEAAQQEGGAESQDDSSGSGIFNGFVLLNSSECDLEQVKENLLKDWNISSSSAEGESHPEEEKEGILVFEVDGFTAALSFVDAPVPNGEAEHYAQGNYLWREAAEITKTHVSQIIVAVFTRSGSPLDSGKLYTKLAASCLKLPNAIGLYSSGTVFQPELFLEMAEMMKSDDPFPLLNLVHVGLVGTETGMNGYTHGLKSFGKDEIEVLNSQTSPAELRDFLIDISGYIVEYNVTLMDGETIGFSAEQKLPITRSEGVYVNGESLKIKF
;
A
#
# COMPACT_ATOMS: atom_id res chain seq x y z
N MET A 1 -3.25 40.31 1.44
CA MET A 1 -3.48 38.98 2.05
C MET A 1 -2.38 38.75 3.07
N THR A 2 -2.73 38.21 4.23
CA THR A 2 -1.76 37.73 5.25
C THR A 2 -1.04 36.47 4.76
N ALA A 3 0.03 36.05 5.45
CA ALA A 3 0.74 34.81 5.13
C ALA A 3 -0.21 33.59 5.25
N GLN A 4 -1.04 33.56 6.30
CA GLN A 4 -2.05 32.52 6.49
C GLN A 4 -3.12 32.52 5.38
N GLN A 5 -3.60 33.69 4.94
CA GLN A 5 -4.53 33.77 3.80
C GLN A 5 -3.92 33.25 2.49
N GLN A 6 -2.61 33.48 2.27
CA GLN A 6 -1.89 32.94 1.12
C GLN A 6 -1.73 31.42 1.21
N ALA A 7 -1.40 30.91 2.40
CA ALA A 7 -1.31 29.48 2.66
C ALA A 7 -2.66 28.80 2.44
N ALA A 8 -3.75 29.31 3.04
CA ALA A 8 -5.10 28.78 2.87
C ALA A 8 -5.55 28.76 1.39
N MET A 9 -5.24 29.81 0.64
CA MET A 9 -5.51 29.88 -0.80
C MET A 9 -4.75 28.79 -1.55
N GLN A 10 -3.47 28.60 -1.25
CA GLN A 10 -2.65 27.60 -1.93
C GLN A 10 -3.10 26.17 -1.58
N SER A 11 -3.42 25.91 -0.31
CA SER A 11 -3.97 24.63 0.15
C SER A 11 -5.28 24.30 -0.56
N MET A 12 -6.20 25.26 -0.67
CA MET A 12 -7.47 25.07 -1.39
C MET A 12 -7.25 24.83 -2.90
N ILE A 13 -6.30 25.53 -3.53
CA ILE A 13 -5.98 25.29 -4.94
C ILE A 13 -5.42 23.88 -5.15
N ASN A 14 -4.50 23.44 -4.27
CA ASN A 14 -3.90 22.12 -4.34
C ASN A 14 -4.97 21.04 -4.19
N TRP A 15 -5.82 21.14 -3.16
CA TRP A 15 -6.92 20.21 -2.90
C TRP A 15 -7.89 20.13 -4.10
N LEU A 16 -8.35 21.28 -4.61
CA LEU A 16 -9.24 21.30 -5.78
C LEU A 16 -8.58 20.74 -7.06
N SER A 17 -7.25 20.72 -7.14
CA SER A 17 -6.53 20.24 -8.32
C SER A 17 -6.34 18.73 -8.37
N ASP A 18 -6.58 18.02 -7.26
CA ASP A 18 -6.55 16.56 -7.18
C ASP A 18 -7.50 15.92 -8.19
N GLU A 19 -7.13 14.77 -8.77
CA GLU A 19 -7.90 14.06 -9.78
C GLU A 19 -9.29 13.61 -9.30
N ARG A 20 -9.44 13.41 -7.98
CA ARG A 20 -10.72 13.07 -7.33
C ARG A 20 -11.67 14.27 -7.22
N GLU A 21 -11.15 15.49 -7.36
CA GLU A 21 -11.90 16.75 -7.25
C GLU A 21 -12.20 17.38 -8.62
N LEU A 22 -11.31 18.27 -9.10
CA LEU A 22 -11.44 18.86 -10.45
C LEU A 22 -10.44 18.28 -11.45
N GLY A 23 -9.39 17.60 -11.00
CA GLY A 23 -8.25 17.15 -11.80
C GLY A 23 -7.45 18.29 -12.45
N ARG A 24 -7.68 19.54 -12.03
CA ARG A 24 -6.98 20.74 -12.50
C ARG A 24 -7.25 21.93 -11.60
N LYS A 25 -6.40 22.95 -11.70
CA LYS A 25 -6.60 24.22 -10.98
C LYS A 25 -7.96 24.86 -11.30
N PRO A 26 -8.65 25.43 -10.30
CA PRO A 26 -9.89 26.18 -10.54
C PRO A 26 -9.61 27.38 -11.44
N SER A 27 -10.55 27.69 -12.34
CA SER A 27 -10.41 28.81 -13.28
C SER A 27 -10.41 30.19 -12.60
N LYS A 28 -11.08 30.29 -11.45
CA LYS A 28 -11.08 31.44 -10.54
C LYS A 28 -11.28 30.95 -9.11
N ILE A 29 -10.66 31.62 -8.15
CA ILE A 29 -10.84 31.37 -6.72
C ILE A 29 -10.60 32.66 -5.93
N GLU A 30 -11.45 32.93 -4.95
CA GLU A 30 -11.41 34.13 -4.11
C GLU A 30 -11.80 33.78 -2.67
N ILE A 31 -11.17 34.43 -1.69
CA ILE A 31 -11.64 34.41 -0.30
C ILE A 31 -12.92 35.26 -0.24
N ALA A 32 -13.99 34.66 0.26
CA ALA A 32 -15.33 35.24 0.33
C ALA A 32 -15.73 35.63 1.76
N GLY A 33 -15.00 35.17 2.77
CA GLY A 33 -15.23 35.48 4.18
C GLY A 33 -14.35 34.65 5.09
N GLU A 34 -14.48 34.84 6.39
CA GLU A 34 -13.75 34.11 7.42
C GLU A 34 -14.62 33.98 8.68
N PHE A 35 -14.29 33.02 9.53
CA PHE A 35 -14.97 32.79 10.80
C PHE A 35 -14.11 31.97 11.76
N ASP A 36 -14.41 32.09 13.05
CA ASP A 36 -13.83 31.24 14.09
C ASP A 36 -14.87 30.22 14.54
N LEU A 37 -14.42 28.98 14.77
CA LEU A 37 -15.25 27.88 15.24
C LEU A 37 -14.37 26.89 16.02
N HIS A 38 -14.81 26.47 17.21
CA HIS A 38 -14.03 25.58 18.11
C HIS A 38 -12.59 26.05 18.35
N ASP A 39 -12.43 27.34 18.63
CA ASP A 39 -11.14 28.02 18.89
C ASP A 39 -10.14 27.96 17.72
N MET A 40 -10.61 27.62 16.52
CA MET A 40 -9.81 27.63 15.29
C MET A 40 -10.33 28.63 14.27
N HIS A 41 -9.43 29.15 13.44
CA HIS A 41 -9.74 30.10 12.37
C HIS A 41 -9.96 29.41 11.01
N TYR A 42 -10.91 29.93 10.22
CA TYR A 42 -11.32 29.39 8.93
C TYR A 42 -11.57 30.47 7.87
N TYR A 43 -11.25 30.14 6.63
CA TYR A 43 -11.51 30.94 5.45
C TYR A 43 -12.55 30.27 4.55
N ILE A 44 -13.52 31.07 4.11
CA ILE A 44 -14.54 30.70 3.13
C ILE A 44 -14.02 31.07 1.74
N PHE A 45 -14.03 30.12 0.82
CA PHE A 45 -13.68 30.32 -0.57
C PHE A 45 -14.91 30.25 -1.46
N LYS A 46 -14.89 31.05 -2.53
CA LYS A 46 -15.70 30.80 -3.71
C LYS A 46 -14.80 30.53 -4.89
N TYR A 47 -15.12 29.54 -5.72
CA TYR A 47 -14.31 29.20 -6.88
C TYR A 47 -15.17 28.79 -8.08
N LYS A 48 -14.56 28.71 -9.26
CA LYS A 48 -15.21 28.28 -10.51
C LYS A 48 -14.44 27.15 -11.18
N LYS A 49 -15.13 26.05 -11.51
CA LYS A 49 -14.57 24.94 -12.32
C LYS A 49 -14.13 25.36 -13.72
N THR A 50 -14.89 26.27 -14.33
CA THR A 50 -14.64 26.84 -15.67
C THR A 50 -14.97 28.34 -15.66
N LEU A 51 -14.39 29.11 -16.59
CA LEU A 51 -14.58 30.57 -16.66
C LEU A 51 -16.06 30.99 -16.68
N LEU A 52 -16.91 30.21 -17.37
CA LEU A 52 -18.35 30.45 -17.51
C LEU A 52 -19.20 29.71 -16.44
N GLY A 53 -18.57 28.92 -15.57
CA GLY A 53 -19.26 28.16 -14.53
C GLY A 53 -19.84 29.03 -13.41
N LYS A 54 -20.70 28.41 -12.60
CA LYS A 54 -21.22 28.97 -11.35
C LYS A 54 -20.10 29.09 -10.31
N TRP A 55 -20.24 30.02 -9.39
CA TRP A 55 -19.41 30.06 -8.19
C TRP A 55 -19.85 28.94 -7.26
N LEU A 56 -18.88 28.21 -6.72
CA LEU A 56 -19.06 27.11 -5.79
C LEU A 56 -18.41 27.45 -4.45
N LEU A 57 -19.00 26.98 -3.36
CA LEU A 57 -18.54 27.21 -2.00
C LEU A 57 -17.48 26.19 -1.59
N ALA A 58 -16.42 26.64 -0.92
CA ALA A 58 -15.45 25.78 -0.25
C ALA A 58 -15.00 26.41 1.07
N VAL A 59 -14.40 25.62 1.95
CA VAL A 59 -13.86 26.07 3.24
C VAL A 59 -12.45 25.49 3.43
N CYS A 60 -11.54 26.31 3.96
CA CYS A 60 -10.19 25.91 4.36
C CYS A 60 -9.91 26.48 5.75
N GLY A 61 -9.46 25.67 6.70
CA GLY A 61 -9.08 26.19 8.01
C GLY A 61 -8.68 25.13 9.01
N GLY A 62 -8.80 25.48 10.29
CA GLY A 62 -8.19 24.73 11.38
C GLY A 62 -6.84 25.30 11.80
N TYR A 63 -6.73 26.64 11.84
CA TYR A 63 -5.53 27.33 12.33
C TYR A 63 -5.74 27.72 13.80
N GLU A 64 -4.75 27.48 14.65
CA GLU A 64 -4.83 27.78 16.09
C GLU A 64 -4.31 29.19 16.40
N ASP A 65 -3.29 29.66 15.66
CA ASP A 65 -2.72 30.99 15.78
C ASP A 65 -2.79 31.76 14.43
N PRO A 66 -3.00 33.09 14.44
CA PRO A 66 -3.00 33.92 13.23
C PRO A 66 -1.68 33.90 12.42
N SER A 67 -0.57 33.48 13.04
CA SER A 67 0.73 33.31 12.40
C SER A 67 0.94 31.95 11.75
N ASP A 68 0.07 30.97 12.02
CA ASP A 68 0.16 29.62 11.47
C ASP A 68 -0.07 29.64 9.96
N THR A 69 0.72 28.84 9.24
CA THR A 69 0.52 28.58 7.81
C THR A 69 0.07 27.16 7.51
N GLU A 70 0.14 26.28 8.51
CA GLU A 70 -0.37 24.91 8.48
C GLU A 70 -1.68 24.83 9.25
N HIS A 71 -2.59 23.94 8.84
CA HIS A 71 -3.89 23.79 9.46
C HIS A 71 -4.24 22.30 9.60
N CYS A 72 -5.15 21.96 10.53
CA CYS A 72 -5.53 20.58 10.85
C CYS A 72 -6.41 19.88 9.79
N GLY A 73 -6.18 20.13 8.49
CA GLY A 73 -6.83 19.36 7.41
C GLY A 73 -8.29 19.70 7.07
N HIS A 74 -8.88 20.78 7.59
CA HIS A 74 -10.26 21.16 7.23
C HIS A 74 -10.34 21.89 5.88
N ILE A 75 -10.04 21.19 4.77
CA ILE A 75 -10.21 21.68 3.40
C ILE A 75 -11.32 20.88 2.72
N PHE A 76 -12.37 21.53 2.25
CA PHE A 76 -13.49 20.81 1.65
C PHE A 76 -14.39 21.67 0.75
N SER A 77 -15.05 21.00 -0.20
CA SER A 77 -16.14 21.55 -1.00
C SER A 77 -17.10 20.44 -1.45
N GLU A 78 -18.39 20.57 -1.15
CA GLU A 78 -19.44 19.72 -1.76
C GLU A 78 -19.76 20.10 -3.21
N MET A 79 -18.99 21.01 -3.82
CA MET A 79 -19.26 21.54 -5.15
C MET A 79 -20.64 22.21 -5.25
N GLN A 80 -21.20 22.65 -4.12
CA GLN A 80 -22.48 23.35 -4.02
C GLN A 80 -22.36 24.81 -4.48
N PRO A 81 -23.42 25.41 -5.05
CA PRO A 81 -23.40 26.81 -5.45
C PRO A 81 -23.09 27.75 -4.28
N TYR A 82 -22.24 28.74 -4.51
CA TYR A 82 -21.98 29.80 -3.54
C TYR A 82 -23.16 30.78 -3.50
N ASP A 83 -23.76 30.95 -2.33
CA ASP A 83 -24.71 32.03 -2.02
C ASP A 83 -24.17 32.88 -0.86
N PRO A 84 -23.92 34.20 -1.05
CA PRO A 84 -23.39 35.06 0.00
C PRO A 84 -24.29 35.16 1.25
N ALA A 85 -25.60 34.90 1.14
CA ALA A 85 -26.51 34.96 2.27
C ALA A 85 -26.37 33.76 3.23
N SER A 86 -25.99 32.58 2.71
CA SER A 86 -25.89 31.34 3.48
C SER A 86 -24.46 30.80 3.60
N ALA A 87 -23.50 31.31 2.82
CA ALA A 87 -22.13 30.77 2.71
C ALA A 87 -21.43 30.54 4.05
N LYS A 88 -21.61 31.44 5.04
CA LYS A 88 -21.02 31.25 6.38
C LYS A 88 -21.67 30.07 7.11
N GLN A 89 -23.00 29.96 7.08
CA GLN A 89 -23.73 28.88 7.73
C GLN A 89 -23.42 27.53 7.08
N GLU A 90 -23.37 27.49 5.75
CA GLU A 90 -23.03 26.29 4.98
C GLU A 90 -21.56 25.88 5.18
N ALA A 91 -20.63 26.84 5.26
CA ALA A 91 -19.23 26.56 5.58
C ALA A 91 -19.07 25.99 7.00
N ILE A 92 -19.77 26.56 7.99
CA ILE A 92 -19.80 26.00 9.35
C ILE A 92 -20.35 24.58 9.32
N ALA A 93 -21.43 24.32 8.60
CA ALA A 93 -22.01 22.97 8.49
C ALA A 93 -21.03 21.96 7.87
N MET A 94 -20.28 22.36 6.83
CA MET A 94 -19.23 21.52 6.25
C MET A 94 -18.10 21.24 7.25
N VAL A 95 -17.65 22.25 8.01
CA VAL A 95 -16.63 22.05 9.06
C VAL A 95 -17.12 21.14 10.17
N GLU A 96 -18.36 21.30 10.65
CA GLU A 96 -18.96 20.42 11.66
C GLU A 96 -19.11 18.99 11.14
N MET A 97 -19.47 18.80 9.86
CA MET A 97 -19.55 17.45 9.27
C MET A 97 -18.18 16.76 9.22
N ILE A 98 -17.14 17.47 8.77
CA ILE A 98 -15.77 16.95 8.74
C ILE A 98 -15.30 16.65 10.16
N ARG A 99 -15.55 17.55 11.11
CA ARG A 99 -15.20 17.35 12.52
C ARG A 99 -15.97 16.20 13.15
N GLU A 100 -17.27 16.04 12.90
CA GLU A 100 -18.06 14.89 13.36
C GLU A 100 -17.56 13.58 12.76
N TYR A 101 -17.18 13.58 11.48
CA TYR A 101 -16.53 12.45 10.83
C TYR A 101 -15.22 12.10 11.56
N TRP A 102 -14.33 13.07 11.77
CA TRP A 102 -13.07 12.85 12.50
C TRP A 102 -13.28 12.49 13.97
N MET A 103 -14.29 13.04 14.65
CA MET A 103 -14.62 12.69 16.05
C MET A 103 -15.19 11.27 16.13
N LYS A 104 -16.02 10.84 15.18
CA LYS A 104 -16.51 9.45 15.11
C LYS A 104 -15.38 8.49 14.77
N GLN A 105 -14.49 8.87 13.85
CA GLN A 105 -13.32 8.07 13.50
C GLN A 105 -12.35 7.98 14.67
N ALA A 106 -12.06 9.10 15.35
CA ALA A 106 -11.25 9.14 16.57
C ALA A 106 -11.89 8.34 17.70
N ALA A 107 -13.20 8.45 17.93
CA ALA A 107 -13.90 7.66 18.94
C ALA A 107 -13.94 6.16 18.58
N ALA A 108 -14.06 5.81 17.30
CA ALA A 108 -13.97 4.43 16.84
C ALA A 108 -12.54 3.88 16.98
N ILE A 109 -11.52 4.71 16.73
CA ILE A 109 -10.12 4.41 16.97
C ILE A 109 -9.85 4.25 18.47
N GLU A 110 -10.35 5.15 19.33
CA GLU A 110 -10.21 5.07 20.79
C GLU A 110 -10.95 3.86 21.37
N ALA A 111 -12.14 3.54 20.87
CA ALA A 111 -12.90 2.35 21.25
C ALA A 111 -12.18 1.08 20.79
N ALA A 112 -11.63 1.07 19.56
CA ALA A 112 -10.79 -0.01 19.07
C ALA A 112 -9.51 -0.14 19.91
N GLN A 113 -8.86 0.96 20.29
CA GLN A 113 -7.65 1.01 21.12
C GLN A 113 -7.87 0.57 22.57
N GLN A 114 -9.09 0.73 23.12
CA GLN A 114 -9.44 0.21 24.45
C GLN A 114 -9.72 -1.29 24.48
N GLU A 115 -10.08 -1.91 23.34
CA GLU A 115 -10.27 -3.37 23.20
C GLU A 115 -9.12 -4.08 22.44
N GLY A 116 -8.21 -3.33 21.81
CA GLY A 116 -7.04 -3.84 21.10
C GLY A 116 -6.14 -2.68 20.62
N GLY A 117 -4.94 -2.56 21.20
CA GLY A 117 -4.07 -1.41 20.96
C GLY A 117 -3.66 -1.19 19.50
N ALA A 118 -3.74 0.10 19.09
CA ALA A 118 -3.02 0.87 18.04
C ALA A 118 -2.97 0.26 16.60
N GLU A 119 -3.25 0.94 15.48
CA GLU A 119 -2.99 2.30 15.01
C GLU A 119 -3.91 2.71 13.83
N SER A 120 -3.91 4.01 13.54
CA SER A 120 -4.65 4.83 12.57
C SER A 120 -4.32 4.62 11.08
N GLN A 121 -5.32 4.82 10.23
CA GLN A 121 -5.24 4.90 8.76
C GLN A 121 -4.98 6.35 8.27
N ASP A 122 -4.03 6.54 7.36
CA ASP A 122 -4.31 7.24 6.09
C ASP A 122 -3.39 6.74 4.95
N ASP A 123 -3.95 6.65 3.75
CA ASP A 123 -3.37 6.20 2.46
C ASP A 123 -2.84 4.75 2.32
N SER A 124 -3.61 3.78 2.84
CA SER A 124 -3.36 2.35 2.61
C SER A 124 -4.56 1.59 2.04
N SER A 125 -5.07 2.00 0.88
CA SER A 125 -6.14 1.24 0.20
C SER A 125 -5.72 -0.20 -0.19
N GLY A 126 -4.49 -0.64 0.12
CA GLY A 126 -3.98 -1.99 -0.06
C GLY A 126 -3.15 -2.58 1.09
N SER A 127 -3.05 -1.94 2.26
CA SER A 127 -2.35 -2.57 3.39
C SER A 127 -3.13 -3.80 3.88
N GLY A 128 -2.42 -4.90 4.11
CA GLY A 128 -3.04 -6.18 4.44
C GLY A 128 -3.61 -6.94 3.24
N ILE A 129 -3.38 -6.46 2.02
CA ILE A 129 -3.73 -7.17 0.78
C ILE A 129 -2.45 -7.72 0.15
N PHE A 130 -2.35 -9.05 0.09
CA PHE A 130 -1.28 -9.75 -0.60
C PHE A 130 -1.88 -10.49 -1.77
N ASN A 131 -1.32 -10.31 -2.96
CA ASN A 131 -1.76 -11.04 -4.15
C ASN A 131 -0.58 -11.37 -5.07
N GLY A 132 -0.75 -12.40 -5.89
CA GLY A 132 0.18 -12.74 -6.96
C GLY A 132 -0.32 -13.92 -7.79
N PHE A 133 0.49 -14.37 -8.72
CA PHE A 133 0.13 -15.37 -9.72
C PHE A 133 1.12 -16.51 -9.70
N VAL A 134 0.68 -17.70 -9.31
CA VAL A 134 1.47 -18.92 -9.48
C VAL A 134 1.35 -19.32 -10.94
N LEU A 135 2.48 -19.39 -11.62
CA LEU A 135 2.59 -19.63 -13.05
C LEU A 135 2.68 -21.12 -13.31
N LEU A 136 1.83 -21.64 -14.20
CA LEU A 136 1.75 -23.08 -14.50
C LEU A 136 2.09 -23.35 -15.97
N ASN A 137 2.87 -24.40 -16.24
CA ASN A 137 3.27 -24.80 -17.60
C ASN A 137 2.30 -25.78 -18.29
N SER A 138 1.14 -26.05 -17.68
CA SER A 138 0.04 -26.82 -18.28
C SER A 138 -1.33 -26.21 -17.89
N SER A 139 -2.40 -26.61 -18.57
CA SER A 139 -3.78 -26.16 -18.31
C SER A 139 -4.49 -26.93 -17.18
N GLU A 140 -3.73 -27.61 -16.32
CA GLU A 140 -4.26 -28.44 -15.24
C GLU A 140 -3.95 -27.83 -13.88
N CYS A 141 -4.91 -27.84 -12.97
CA CYS A 141 -4.73 -27.35 -11.61
C CYS A 141 -5.40 -28.30 -10.61
N ASP A 142 -4.61 -28.92 -9.74
CA ASP A 142 -5.09 -29.80 -8.68
C ASP A 142 -5.22 -29.01 -7.36
N LEU A 143 -6.36 -28.35 -7.17
CA LEU A 143 -6.62 -27.60 -5.94
C LEU A 143 -6.73 -28.50 -4.71
N GLU A 144 -7.11 -29.78 -4.86
CA GLU A 144 -7.13 -30.71 -3.73
C GLU A 144 -5.71 -31.00 -3.24
N GLN A 145 -4.74 -31.16 -4.14
CA GLN A 145 -3.34 -31.26 -3.76
C GLN A 145 -2.85 -30.01 -3.01
N VAL A 146 -3.33 -28.81 -3.39
CA VAL A 146 -3.01 -27.57 -2.66
C VAL A 146 -3.60 -27.59 -1.25
N LYS A 147 -4.84 -28.04 -1.06
CA LYS A 147 -5.48 -28.22 0.26
C LYS A 147 -4.69 -29.21 1.12
N GLU A 148 -4.26 -30.33 0.55
CA GLU A 148 -3.42 -31.32 1.24
C GLU A 148 -2.08 -30.72 1.66
N ASN A 149 -1.43 -29.94 0.79
CA ASN A 149 -0.18 -29.25 1.11
C ASN A 149 -0.37 -28.25 2.25
N LEU A 150 -1.44 -27.44 2.21
CA LEU A 150 -1.79 -26.49 3.28
C LEU A 150 -1.95 -27.19 4.64
N LEU A 151 -2.72 -28.27 4.67
CA LEU A 151 -2.95 -29.03 5.89
C LEU A 151 -1.67 -29.70 6.39
N LYS A 152 -0.92 -30.35 5.50
CA LYS A 152 0.28 -31.11 5.86
C LYS A 152 1.41 -30.22 6.35
N ASP A 153 1.66 -29.10 5.67
CA ASP A 153 2.83 -28.26 5.96
C ASP A 153 2.54 -27.22 7.05
N TRP A 154 1.30 -26.75 7.14
CA TRP A 154 0.95 -25.59 7.96
C TRP A 154 -0.20 -25.84 8.93
N ASN A 155 -0.81 -27.04 8.91
CA ASN A 155 -1.99 -27.38 9.70
C ASN A 155 -3.18 -26.41 9.48
N ILE A 156 -3.32 -25.90 8.26
CA ILE A 156 -4.42 -25.01 7.86
C ILE A 156 -5.49 -25.83 7.14
N SER A 157 -6.70 -25.86 7.69
CA SER A 157 -7.85 -26.45 7.02
C SER A 157 -8.58 -25.39 6.20
N SER A 158 -8.89 -25.72 4.94
CA SER A 158 -9.67 -24.85 4.04
C SER A 158 -11.16 -25.19 4.01
N SER A 159 -11.61 -26.16 4.82
CA SER A 159 -13.02 -26.46 5.00
C SER A 159 -13.68 -25.37 5.86
N SER A 160 -14.72 -24.71 5.36
CA SER A 160 -15.54 -23.75 6.13
C SER A 160 -15.95 -24.34 7.49
N ALA A 161 -15.70 -23.59 8.57
CA ALA A 161 -16.00 -24.01 9.94
C ALA A 161 -17.45 -24.47 10.10
N GLU A 162 -17.63 -25.59 10.80
CA GLU A 162 -18.96 -26.14 11.09
C GLU A 162 -19.82 -25.11 11.85
N GLY A 163 -20.88 -24.59 11.21
CA GLY A 163 -21.97 -23.92 11.93
C GLY A 163 -22.67 -22.76 11.24
N GLU A 164 -22.05 -22.09 10.28
CA GLU A 164 -22.68 -20.95 9.58
C GLU A 164 -22.74 -21.23 8.08
N SER A 165 -23.90 -21.73 7.66
CA SER A 165 -24.19 -22.01 6.26
C SER A 165 -24.49 -20.72 5.51
N HIS A 166 -23.44 -20.08 4.99
CA HIS A 166 -23.52 -19.38 3.72
C HIS A 166 -22.86 -20.28 2.66
N PRO A 167 -23.64 -21.05 1.89
CA PRO A 167 -23.12 -21.89 0.82
C PRO A 167 -22.75 -21.01 -0.37
N GLU A 168 -21.65 -20.26 -0.27
CA GLU A 168 -21.12 -19.50 -1.39
C GLU A 168 -19.82 -20.14 -1.91
N GLU A 169 -20.04 -21.18 -2.73
CA GLU A 169 -19.33 -21.44 -3.98
C GLU A 169 -17.87 -21.94 -3.94
N GLU A 170 -17.65 -23.19 -3.52
CA GLU A 170 -16.65 -24.03 -4.21
C GLU A 170 -17.13 -24.22 -5.66
N LYS A 171 -16.74 -23.29 -6.53
CA LYS A 171 -16.86 -23.41 -8.00
C LYS A 171 -15.62 -24.14 -8.51
N GLU A 172 -15.77 -24.88 -9.61
CA GLU A 172 -14.66 -25.55 -10.27
C GLU A 172 -13.53 -24.54 -10.54
N GLY A 173 -12.35 -24.74 -9.90
CA GLY A 173 -11.21 -23.83 -10.01
C GLY A 173 -11.18 -22.63 -9.04
N ILE A 174 -12.09 -22.52 -8.06
CA ILE A 174 -12.07 -21.45 -7.05
C ILE A 174 -12.12 -22.04 -5.64
N LEU A 175 -11.23 -21.59 -4.76
CA LEU A 175 -11.20 -21.92 -3.34
C LEU A 175 -11.14 -20.62 -2.53
N VAL A 176 -12.14 -20.38 -1.69
CA VAL A 176 -12.17 -19.23 -0.76
C VAL A 176 -12.49 -19.74 0.64
N PHE A 177 -11.71 -19.33 1.63
CA PHE A 177 -11.93 -19.71 3.02
C PHE A 177 -11.43 -18.63 3.98
N GLU A 178 -11.99 -18.65 5.19
CA GLU A 178 -11.59 -17.78 6.30
C GLU A 178 -10.69 -18.58 7.25
N VAL A 179 -9.59 -17.98 7.69
CA VAL A 179 -8.69 -18.55 8.70
C VAL A 179 -8.16 -17.42 9.57
N ASP A 180 -8.30 -17.55 10.89
CA ASP A 180 -7.76 -16.61 11.89
C ASP A 180 -8.06 -15.11 11.65
N GLY A 181 -9.21 -14.80 11.03
CA GLY A 181 -9.58 -13.41 10.70
C GLY A 181 -9.01 -12.89 9.38
N PHE A 182 -8.57 -13.79 8.50
CA PHE A 182 -8.09 -13.49 7.16
C PHE A 182 -8.93 -14.23 6.12
N THR A 183 -9.27 -13.56 5.02
CA THR A 183 -9.85 -14.20 3.84
C THR A 183 -8.73 -14.66 2.93
N ALA A 184 -8.63 -15.96 2.66
CA ALA A 184 -7.72 -16.53 1.67
C ALA A 184 -8.50 -16.95 0.41
N ALA A 185 -7.95 -16.67 -0.77
CA ALA A 185 -8.55 -17.01 -2.05
C ALA A 185 -7.52 -17.57 -3.04
N LEU A 186 -7.89 -18.66 -3.71
CA LEU A 186 -7.23 -19.21 -4.87
C LEU A 186 -8.21 -19.25 -6.04
N SER A 187 -7.78 -18.78 -7.21
CA SER A 187 -8.58 -18.86 -8.44
C SER A 187 -7.71 -19.33 -9.60
N PHE A 188 -8.04 -20.49 -10.14
CA PHE A 188 -7.43 -21.01 -11.36
C PHE A 188 -7.97 -20.29 -12.58
N VAL A 189 -7.06 -19.88 -13.47
CA VAL A 189 -7.36 -19.27 -14.76
C VAL A 189 -6.59 -20.03 -15.82
N ASP A 190 -7.31 -20.70 -16.72
CA ASP A 190 -6.75 -21.40 -17.88
C ASP A 190 -6.34 -20.43 -19.01
N ALA A 191 -5.48 -19.49 -18.65
CA ALA A 191 -4.84 -18.53 -19.53
C ALA A 191 -3.56 -17.98 -18.88
N PRO A 192 -2.53 -17.63 -19.66
CA PRO A 192 -1.32 -17.02 -19.12
C PRO A 192 -1.63 -15.64 -18.52
N VAL A 193 -0.68 -15.13 -17.72
CA VAL A 193 -0.70 -13.74 -17.27
C VAL A 193 -0.76 -12.82 -18.50
N PRO A 194 -1.70 -11.86 -18.57
CA PRO A 194 -1.87 -11.03 -19.75
C PRO A 194 -0.64 -10.18 -20.10
N ASN A 195 -0.60 -9.71 -21.35
CA ASN A 195 0.34 -8.69 -21.85
C ASN A 195 1.84 -9.02 -21.80
N GLY A 196 2.21 -10.25 -21.44
CA GLY A 196 3.62 -10.61 -21.28
C GLY A 196 4.27 -9.97 -20.05
N GLU A 197 3.46 -9.57 -19.08
CA GLU A 197 3.92 -8.80 -17.91
C GLU A 197 4.84 -9.62 -17.01
N ALA A 198 4.48 -10.87 -16.72
CA ALA A 198 5.30 -11.77 -15.91
C ALA A 198 6.69 -11.99 -16.54
N GLU A 199 6.76 -12.19 -17.86
CA GLU A 199 8.01 -12.35 -18.61
C GLU A 199 8.86 -11.08 -18.60
N HIS A 200 8.23 -9.91 -18.62
CA HIS A 200 8.92 -8.63 -18.55
C HIS A 200 9.60 -8.46 -17.19
N TYR A 201 8.86 -8.64 -16.10
CA TYR A 201 9.39 -8.46 -14.75
C TYR A 201 10.35 -9.58 -14.32
N ALA A 202 10.21 -10.80 -14.84
CA ALA A 202 11.15 -11.89 -14.62
C ALA A 202 12.60 -11.54 -15.05
N GLN A 203 12.78 -10.65 -16.04
CA GLN A 203 14.11 -10.25 -16.53
C GLN A 203 14.95 -9.50 -15.48
N GLY A 204 14.30 -8.86 -14.51
CA GLY A 204 14.97 -8.13 -13.43
C GLY A 204 15.52 -9.02 -12.32
N ASN A 205 15.18 -10.31 -12.29
CA ASN A 205 15.56 -11.20 -11.20
C ASN A 205 17.01 -11.70 -11.35
N TYR A 206 17.96 -11.01 -10.73
CA TYR A 206 19.38 -11.39 -10.72
C TYR A 206 19.68 -12.68 -9.95
N LEU A 207 18.76 -13.17 -9.10
CA LEU A 207 18.91 -14.43 -8.38
C LEU A 207 18.57 -15.64 -9.26
N TRP A 208 17.82 -15.43 -10.35
CA TRP A 208 17.33 -16.50 -11.20
C TRP A 208 17.48 -16.14 -12.68
N ARG A 209 18.65 -16.48 -13.24
CA ARG A 209 19.03 -16.09 -14.60
C ARG A 209 18.08 -16.63 -15.67
N GLU A 210 17.52 -17.81 -15.46
CA GLU A 210 16.59 -18.48 -16.36
C GLU A 210 15.14 -18.01 -16.21
N ALA A 211 14.85 -17.09 -15.27
CA ALA A 211 13.48 -16.67 -14.91
C ALA A 211 12.64 -16.29 -16.13
N ALA A 212 13.14 -15.44 -17.01
CA ALA A 212 12.39 -14.97 -18.18
C ALA A 212 12.07 -16.10 -19.19
N GLU A 213 13.02 -17.02 -19.41
CA GLU A 213 12.81 -18.13 -20.35
C GLU A 213 11.86 -19.19 -19.80
N ILE A 214 11.96 -19.48 -18.49
CA ILE A 214 11.04 -20.41 -17.83
C ILE A 214 9.64 -19.79 -17.76
N THR A 215 9.54 -18.52 -17.38
CA THR A 215 8.26 -17.80 -17.28
C THR A 215 7.49 -17.83 -18.60
N LYS A 216 8.15 -17.67 -19.75
CA LYS A 216 7.50 -17.78 -21.09
C LYS A 216 6.78 -19.10 -21.36
N THR A 217 7.08 -20.16 -20.61
CA THR A 217 6.46 -21.47 -20.81
C THR A 217 5.13 -21.61 -20.07
N HIS A 218 4.73 -20.63 -19.25
CA HIS A 218 3.46 -20.66 -18.57
C HIS A 218 2.29 -20.48 -19.54
N VAL A 219 1.23 -21.25 -19.34
CA VAL A 219 0.02 -21.25 -20.17
C VAL A 219 -1.25 -21.04 -19.36
N SER A 220 -1.15 -21.18 -18.03
CA SER A 220 -2.24 -20.94 -17.09
C SER A 220 -1.66 -20.38 -15.78
N GLN A 221 -2.54 -19.96 -14.86
CA GLN A 221 -2.15 -19.34 -13.60
C GLN A 221 -3.13 -19.67 -12.46
N ILE A 222 -2.64 -19.62 -11.22
CA ILE A 222 -3.45 -19.55 -10.02
C ILE A 222 -3.27 -18.15 -9.43
N ILE A 223 -4.35 -17.38 -9.37
CA ILE A 223 -4.41 -16.13 -8.62
C ILE A 223 -4.45 -16.51 -7.14
N VAL A 224 -3.46 -16.04 -6.38
CA VAL A 224 -3.35 -16.22 -4.94
C VAL A 224 -3.62 -14.88 -4.29
N ALA A 225 -4.55 -14.81 -3.34
CA ALA A 225 -4.84 -13.58 -2.61
C ALA A 225 -5.14 -13.84 -1.13
N VAL A 226 -4.69 -12.93 -0.27
CA VAL A 226 -5.02 -12.88 1.16
C VAL A 226 -5.41 -11.46 1.51
N PHE A 227 -6.53 -11.33 2.23
CA PHE A 227 -7.09 -10.07 2.70
C PHE A 227 -7.21 -10.09 4.22
N THR A 228 -6.76 -9.03 4.88
CA THR A 228 -7.00 -8.83 6.31
C THR A 228 -8.46 -8.45 6.58
N ARG A 229 -9.19 -9.26 7.37
CA ARG A 229 -10.48 -8.84 7.98
C ARG A 229 -10.26 -8.30 9.39
N SER A 230 -9.41 -8.99 10.14
CA SER A 230 -8.92 -8.64 11.47
C SER A 230 -7.49 -9.15 11.65
N GLY A 231 -6.67 -8.49 12.46
CA GLY A 231 -5.26 -8.88 12.65
C GLY A 231 -4.27 -7.98 11.91
N SER A 232 -3.01 -8.39 11.84
CA SER A 232 -1.94 -7.55 11.29
C SER A 232 -1.63 -7.88 9.81
N PRO A 233 -1.10 -6.90 9.03
CA PRO A 233 -0.54 -7.17 7.71
C PRO A 233 0.60 -8.20 7.73
N LEU A 234 1.33 -8.31 8.85
CA LEU A 234 2.38 -9.34 9.00
C LEU A 234 1.80 -10.74 8.98
N ASP A 235 0.69 -10.96 9.69
CA ASP A 235 0.01 -12.25 9.73
C ASP A 235 -0.60 -12.60 8.36
N SER A 236 -1.15 -11.60 7.67
CA SER A 236 -1.62 -11.77 6.28
C SER A 236 -0.48 -12.14 5.33
N GLY A 237 0.69 -11.51 5.48
CA GLY A 237 1.89 -11.86 4.74
C GLY A 237 2.36 -13.29 5.02
N LYS A 238 2.38 -13.71 6.29
CA LYS A 238 2.70 -15.10 6.68
C LYS A 238 1.72 -16.09 6.05
N LEU A 239 0.42 -15.82 6.08
CA LEU A 239 -0.59 -16.67 5.46
C LEU A 239 -0.44 -16.72 3.94
N TYR A 240 -0.18 -15.58 3.29
CA TYR A 240 0.08 -15.52 1.86
C TYR A 240 1.29 -16.37 1.46
N THR A 241 2.40 -16.29 2.21
CA THR A 241 3.58 -17.12 1.98
C THR A 241 3.27 -18.61 2.09
N LYS A 242 2.51 -19.02 3.12
CA LYS A 242 2.08 -20.42 3.29
C LYS A 242 1.23 -20.89 2.11
N LEU A 243 0.28 -20.06 1.66
CA LEU A 243 -0.63 -20.35 0.56
C LEU A 243 0.11 -20.45 -0.78
N ALA A 244 0.98 -19.49 -1.09
CA ALA A 244 1.82 -19.50 -2.28
C ALA A 244 2.78 -20.71 -2.28
N ALA A 245 3.41 -21.02 -1.14
CA ALA A 245 4.27 -22.19 -0.99
C ALA A 245 3.52 -23.50 -1.25
N SER A 246 2.28 -23.64 -0.75
CA SER A 246 1.46 -24.83 -1.01
C SER A 246 1.06 -24.98 -2.48
N CYS A 247 0.87 -23.87 -3.21
CA CYS A 247 0.63 -23.88 -4.65
C CYS A 247 1.90 -24.20 -5.46
N LEU A 248 3.06 -23.65 -5.06
CA LEU A 248 4.35 -23.89 -5.73
C LEU A 248 4.84 -25.34 -5.63
N LYS A 249 4.22 -26.17 -4.78
CA LYS A 249 4.46 -27.62 -4.71
C LYS A 249 3.74 -28.42 -5.79
N LEU A 250 2.87 -27.80 -6.59
CA LEU A 250 2.29 -28.46 -7.76
C LEU A 250 3.39 -28.77 -8.79
N PRO A 251 3.38 -29.95 -9.44
CA PRO A 251 4.46 -30.38 -10.32
C PRO A 251 4.62 -29.55 -11.59
N ASN A 252 3.59 -28.79 -11.97
CA ASN A 252 3.58 -27.88 -13.12
C ASN A 252 3.76 -26.41 -12.73
N ALA A 253 3.93 -26.10 -11.44
CA ALA A 253 4.22 -24.74 -10.99
C ALA A 253 5.68 -24.38 -11.29
N ILE A 254 5.87 -23.31 -12.05
CA ILE A 254 7.18 -22.91 -12.59
C ILE A 254 7.67 -21.56 -12.07
N GLY A 255 6.83 -20.80 -11.35
CA GLY A 255 7.22 -19.54 -10.72
C GLY A 255 6.06 -18.87 -10.00
N LEU A 256 6.36 -17.86 -9.20
CA LEU A 256 5.37 -16.97 -8.57
C LEU A 256 5.64 -15.53 -9.04
N TYR A 257 4.74 -14.96 -9.83
CA TYR A 257 4.77 -13.53 -10.15
C TYR A 257 4.12 -12.74 -9.02
N SER A 258 4.94 -12.02 -8.25
CA SER A 258 4.52 -11.20 -7.10
C SER A 258 5.60 -10.18 -6.79
N SER A 259 5.25 -9.10 -6.07
CA SER A 259 6.21 -8.09 -5.60
C SER A 259 7.15 -7.58 -6.71
N GLY A 260 6.60 -7.33 -7.91
CA GLY A 260 7.34 -6.77 -9.04
C GLY A 260 8.38 -7.71 -9.67
N THR A 261 8.36 -9.01 -9.36
CA THR A 261 9.31 -10.00 -9.91
C THR A 261 8.69 -11.39 -10.02
N VAL A 262 9.40 -12.35 -10.62
CA VAL A 262 9.03 -13.76 -10.59
C VAL A 262 9.98 -14.53 -9.69
N PHE A 263 9.47 -15.07 -8.59
CA PHE A 263 10.22 -15.89 -7.66
C PHE A 263 10.40 -17.31 -8.20
N GLN A 264 11.61 -17.84 -8.04
CA GLN A 264 11.93 -19.23 -8.34
C GLN A 264 11.23 -20.15 -7.31
N PRO A 265 10.52 -21.21 -7.73
CA PRO A 265 9.79 -22.09 -6.82
C PRO A 265 10.67 -22.68 -5.71
N GLU A 266 11.84 -23.24 -6.06
CA GLU A 266 12.70 -23.90 -5.06
C GLU A 266 13.20 -22.92 -4.00
N LEU A 267 13.69 -21.75 -4.41
CA LEU A 267 14.17 -20.72 -3.50
C LEU A 267 13.05 -20.17 -2.61
N PHE A 268 11.86 -19.96 -3.18
CA PHE A 268 10.70 -19.51 -2.41
C PHE A 268 10.31 -20.53 -1.33
N LEU A 269 10.27 -21.81 -1.69
CA LEU A 269 9.94 -22.90 -0.77
C LEU A 269 10.99 -23.07 0.33
N GLU A 270 12.28 -22.97 0.01
CA GLU A 270 13.37 -22.99 1.01
C GLU A 270 13.22 -21.85 2.02
N MET A 271 12.88 -20.64 1.54
CA MET A 271 12.67 -19.48 2.41
C MET A 271 11.40 -19.63 3.26
N ALA A 272 10.31 -20.15 2.70
CA ALA A 272 9.08 -20.41 3.43
C ALA A 272 9.27 -21.49 4.51
N GLU A 273 10.08 -22.52 4.26
CA GLU A 273 10.34 -23.59 5.23
C GLU A 273 11.01 -23.06 6.51
N MET A 274 11.79 -21.98 6.42
CA MET A 274 12.38 -21.35 7.60
C MET A 274 11.33 -20.86 8.61
N MET A 275 10.12 -20.53 8.16
CA MET A 275 9.00 -20.14 9.05
C MET A 275 8.63 -21.24 10.05
N LYS A 276 8.97 -22.51 9.78
CA LYS A 276 8.65 -23.61 10.70
C LYS A 276 9.59 -23.67 11.91
N SER A 277 10.71 -22.96 11.88
CA SER A 277 11.70 -22.91 12.96
C SER A 277 11.64 -21.56 13.66
N ASP A 278 11.00 -21.50 14.84
CA ASP A 278 10.85 -20.28 15.66
C ASP A 278 10.00 -19.14 15.01
N ASP A 279 9.17 -19.47 14.02
CA ASP A 279 8.21 -18.56 13.34
C ASP A 279 8.79 -17.21 12.84
N PRO A 280 9.96 -17.18 12.18
CA PRO A 280 10.54 -15.96 11.64
C PRO A 280 9.65 -15.37 10.55
N PHE A 281 9.67 -14.05 10.44
CA PHE A 281 8.92 -13.34 9.43
C PHE A 281 9.53 -13.58 8.02
N PRO A 282 8.73 -14.01 7.02
CA PRO A 282 9.24 -14.40 5.71
C PRO A 282 9.44 -13.18 4.78
N LEU A 283 10.24 -12.21 5.21
CA LEU A 283 10.44 -10.94 4.49
C LEU A 283 10.84 -11.16 3.02
N LEU A 284 11.78 -12.07 2.76
CA LEU A 284 12.30 -12.34 1.42
C LEU A 284 11.33 -13.09 0.49
N ASN A 285 10.25 -13.65 1.03
CA ASN A 285 9.14 -14.18 0.24
C ASN A 285 8.13 -13.09 -0.16
N LEU A 286 8.14 -11.94 0.52
CA LEU A 286 7.11 -10.91 0.41
C LEU A 286 7.64 -9.60 -0.20
N VAL A 287 8.92 -9.31 0.00
CA VAL A 287 9.58 -8.09 -0.48
C VAL A 287 10.74 -8.46 -1.39
N HIS A 288 10.68 -8.03 -2.64
CA HIS A 288 11.79 -8.14 -3.58
C HIS A 288 12.78 -6.99 -3.37
N VAL A 289 14.07 -7.30 -3.33
CA VAL A 289 15.16 -6.31 -3.38
C VAL A 289 15.81 -6.37 -4.75
N GLY A 290 15.53 -5.36 -5.57
CA GLY A 290 16.12 -5.20 -6.89
C GLY A 290 17.43 -4.41 -6.84
N LEU A 291 18.37 -4.76 -7.73
CA LEU A 291 19.66 -4.11 -7.85
C LEU A 291 19.93 -3.75 -9.31
N VAL A 292 20.44 -2.55 -9.57
CA VAL A 292 20.72 -2.06 -10.91
C VAL A 292 22.09 -1.38 -10.93
N GLY A 293 23.04 -1.97 -11.66
CA GLY A 293 24.34 -1.35 -11.92
C GLY A 293 24.20 -0.20 -12.91
N THR A 294 24.81 0.95 -12.60
CA THR A 294 24.83 2.14 -13.45
C THR A 294 26.27 2.63 -13.66
N GLU A 295 26.48 3.58 -14.57
CA GLU A 295 27.80 4.20 -14.78
C GLU A 295 28.29 4.95 -13.53
N THR A 296 27.37 5.42 -12.69
CA THR A 296 27.61 6.27 -11.51
C THR A 296 27.63 5.51 -10.20
N GLY A 297 27.32 4.21 -10.18
CA GLY A 297 27.29 3.39 -8.96
C GLY A 297 26.24 2.30 -9.03
N MET A 298 25.83 1.80 -7.86
CA MET A 298 24.78 0.81 -7.71
C MET A 298 23.49 1.48 -7.25
N ASN A 299 22.38 1.14 -7.90
CA ASN A 299 21.05 1.48 -7.42
C ASN A 299 20.41 0.24 -6.81
N GLY A 300 19.56 0.43 -5.82
CA GLY A 300 18.77 -0.64 -5.21
C GLY A 300 17.39 -0.14 -4.87
N TYR A 301 16.41 -1.03 -4.92
CA TYR A 301 15.02 -0.70 -4.61
C TYR A 301 14.29 -1.87 -3.97
N THR A 302 13.23 -1.56 -3.22
CA THR A 302 12.30 -2.56 -2.70
C THR A 302 11.04 -2.61 -3.56
N HIS A 303 10.36 -3.75 -3.55
CA HIS A 303 9.00 -3.87 -4.06
C HIS A 303 8.24 -4.87 -3.19
N GLY A 304 7.11 -4.46 -2.63
CA GLY A 304 6.27 -5.27 -1.73
C GLY A 304 6.03 -4.62 -0.36
N LEU A 305 6.73 -3.52 -0.02
CA LEU A 305 6.51 -2.79 1.24
C LEU A 305 5.11 -2.16 1.30
N LYS A 306 4.54 -1.80 0.16
CA LYS A 306 3.18 -1.23 0.07
C LYS A 306 2.10 -2.14 0.64
N SER A 307 2.25 -3.46 0.55
CA SER A 307 1.31 -4.42 1.15
C SER A 307 1.27 -4.38 2.68
N PHE A 308 2.29 -3.75 3.30
CA PHE A 308 2.37 -3.47 4.73
C PHE A 308 1.98 -2.03 5.07
N GLY A 309 1.51 -1.24 4.10
CA GLY A 309 1.24 0.19 4.27
C GLY A 309 2.51 1.02 4.42
N LYS A 310 3.63 0.58 3.84
CA LYS A 310 4.93 1.25 3.90
C LYS A 310 5.35 1.73 2.51
N ASP A 311 6.01 2.88 2.44
CA ASP A 311 6.57 3.38 1.19
C ASP A 311 7.70 2.45 0.72
N GLU A 312 7.83 2.26 -0.59
CA GLU A 312 8.99 1.58 -1.16
C GLU A 312 10.25 2.43 -0.97
N ILE A 313 11.39 1.76 -0.86
CA ILE A 313 12.69 2.37 -0.61
C ILE A 313 13.54 2.27 -1.86
N GLU A 314 14.26 3.34 -2.18
CA GLU A 314 15.30 3.35 -3.20
C GLU A 314 16.60 3.95 -2.66
N VAL A 315 17.71 3.33 -3.03
CA VAL A 315 19.05 3.89 -2.84
C VAL A 315 19.61 4.12 -4.22
N LEU A 316 19.99 5.36 -4.52
CA LEU A 316 20.45 5.77 -5.84
C LEU A 316 21.93 6.18 -5.79
N ASN A 317 22.69 5.72 -6.78
CA ASN A 317 24.11 5.98 -6.98
C ASN A 317 24.97 5.63 -5.74
N SER A 318 24.68 4.50 -5.09
CA SER A 318 25.48 4.01 -3.98
C SER A 318 26.87 3.59 -4.49
N GLN A 319 27.88 3.85 -3.66
CA GLN A 319 29.25 3.43 -3.92
C GLN A 319 29.60 2.10 -3.24
N THR A 320 28.64 1.48 -2.56
CA THR A 320 28.82 0.19 -1.87
C THR A 320 28.77 -0.98 -2.84
N SER A 321 29.19 -2.17 -2.38
CA SER A 321 29.06 -3.38 -3.18
C SER A 321 27.59 -3.81 -3.30
N PRO A 322 27.22 -4.57 -4.36
CA PRO A 322 25.85 -5.08 -4.49
C PRO A 322 25.37 -5.89 -3.28
N ALA A 323 26.27 -6.63 -2.64
CA ALA A 323 25.95 -7.42 -1.44
C ALA A 323 25.63 -6.51 -0.24
N GLU A 324 26.47 -5.51 0.03
CA GLU A 324 26.25 -4.55 1.12
C GLU A 324 24.95 -3.75 0.91
N LEU A 325 24.68 -3.31 -0.31
CA LEU A 325 23.44 -2.61 -0.62
C LEU A 325 22.20 -3.50 -0.45
N ARG A 326 22.29 -4.76 -0.89
CA ARG A 326 21.22 -5.75 -0.70
C ARG A 326 20.94 -5.97 0.78
N ASP A 327 21.99 -6.24 1.56
CA ASP A 327 21.85 -6.49 2.99
C ASP A 327 21.28 -5.26 3.71
N PHE A 328 21.73 -4.05 3.36
CA PHE A 328 21.15 -2.80 3.85
C PHE A 328 19.64 -2.70 3.60
N LEU A 329 19.19 -2.95 2.36
CA LEU A 329 17.78 -2.88 2.00
C LEU A 329 16.94 -3.94 2.71
N ILE A 330 17.48 -5.16 2.88
CA ILE A 330 16.83 -6.24 3.64
C ILE A 330 16.68 -5.83 5.10
N ASP A 331 17.75 -5.35 5.74
CA ASP A 331 17.76 -5.01 7.16
C ASP A 331 16.79 -3.85 7.46
N ILE A 332 16.81 -2.79 6.63
CA ILE A 332 15.89 -1.66 6.79
C ILE A 332 14.43 -2.08 6.51
N SER A 333 14.19 -2.92 5.51
CA SER A 333 12.84 -3.44 5.23
C SER A 333 12.31 -4.29 6.39
N GLY A 334 13.15 -5.16 6.95
CA GLY A 334 12.82 -5.95 8.12
C GLY A 334 12.51 -5.08 9.34
N TYR A 335 13.36 -4.08 9.61
CA TYR A 335 13.12 -3.12 10.67
C TYR A 335 11.77 -2.38 10.52
N ILE A 336 11.48 -1.89 9.32
CA ILE A 336 10.25 -1.14 9.04
C ILE A 336 9.01 -2.01 9.20
N VAL A 337 9.05 -3.25 8.69
CA VAL A 337 7.90 -4.16 8.72
C VAL A 337 7.69 -4.75 10.11
N GLU A 338 8.73 -5.31 10.72
CA GLU A 338 8.63 -6.03 12.00
C GLU A 338 8.37 -5.09 13.19
N TYR A 339 8.87 -3.86 13.15
CA TYR A 339 8.64 -2.86 14.20
C TYR A 339 7.60 -1.81 13.82
N ASN A 340 6.91 -1.99 12.70
CA ASN A 340 5.88 -1.08 12.17
C ASN A 340 6.35 0.39 12.10
N VAL A 341 7.61 0.62 11.75
CA VAL A 341 8.17 1.99 11.68
C VAL A 341 7.68 2.68 10.42
N THR A 342 7.30 3.95 10.52
CA THR A 342 6.98 4.80 9.37
C THR A 342 8.08 5.85 9.25
N LEU A 343 8.76 5.86 8.11
CA LEU A 343 9.82 6.82 7.81
C LEU A 343 9.25 8.00 7.05
N MET A 344 9.62 9.22 7.46
CA MET A 344 9.09 10.45 6.90
C MET A 344 10.14 11.20 6.07
N ASP A 345 9.68 12.04 5.14
CA ASP A 345 10.53 12.96 4.40
C ASP A 345 11.32 13.87 5.35
N GLY A 346 12.63 14.03 5.10
CA GLY A 346 13.51 14.87 5.91
C GLY A 346 14.08 14.20 7.16
N GLU A 347 13.66 12.97 7.50
CA GLU A 347 14.24 12.20 8.60
C GLU A 347 15.61 11.60 8.23
N THR A 348 16.23 10.93 9.20
CA THR A 348 17.45 10.15 8.99
C THR A 348 17.33 8.76 9.60
N ILE A 349 17.91 7.76 8.95
CA ILE A 349 17.99 6.38 9.46
C ILE A 349 19.45 5.91 9.55
N GLY A 350 19.72 4.93 10.39
CA GLY A 350 21.04 4.31 10.51
C GLY A 350 21.04 3.16 11.50
N PHE A 351 22.02 2.26 11.38
CA PHE A 351 22.18 1.11 12.28
C PHE A 351 22.84 1.47 13.63
N SER A 352 23.31 2.71 13.77
CA SER A 352 23.87 3.23 15.02
C SER A 352 23.41 4.67 15.26
N ALA A 353 23.59 5.15 16.49
CA ALA A 353 23.23 6.53 16.85
C ALA A 353 24.03 7.57 16.05
N GLU A 354 25.23 7.21 15.60
CA GLU A 354 26.16 8.06 14.83
C GLU A 354 25.84 8.06 13.33
N GLN A 355 25.27 6.98 12.80
CA GLN A 355 24.91 6.91 11.39
C GLN A 355 23.60 7.66 11.13
N LYS A 356 23.65 8.66 10.24
CA LYS A 356 22.53 9.52 9.89
C LYS A 356 22.40 9.58 8.37
N LEU A 357 21.75 8.58 7.79
CA LEU A 357 21.46 8.50 6.36
C LEU A 357 20.18 9.32 6.09
N PRO A 358 20.25 10.42 5.34
CA PRO A 358 19.08 11.26 5.08
C PRO A 358 18.07 10.53 4.19
N ILE A 359 16.80 10.77 4.49
CA ILE A 359 15.63 10.24 3.78
C ILE A 359 14.97 11.40 3.03
N THR A 360 14.64 11.19 1.76
CA THR A 360 13.81 12.12 0.99
C THR A 360 12.69 11.39 0.27
N ARG A 361 11.45 11.86 0.37
CA ARG A 361 10.32 11.32 -0.38
C ARG A 361 10.23 11.99 -1.75
N SER A 362 10.19 11.19 -2.81
CA SER A 362 10.09 11.70 -4.19
C SER A 362 9.60 10.60 -5.14
N GLU A 363 9.28 10.99 -6.38
CA GLU A 363 8.87 10.05 -7.43
C GLU A 363 9.83 8.88 -7.58
N GLY A 364 9.27 7.68 -7.72
CA GLY A 364 9.99 6.44 -7.92
C GLY A 364 10.83 6.44 -9.19
N VAL A 365 12.03 5.85 -9.12
CA VAL A 365 12.86 5.62 -10.31
C VAL A 365 12.62 4.21 -10.85
N TYR A 366 12.53 3.22 -9.96
CA TYR A 366 12.29 1.81 -10.28
C TYR A 366 10.91 1.30 -9.87
N VAL A 367 10.16 2.09 -9.11
CA VAL A 367 8.83 1.75 -8.59
C VAL A 367 7.81 2.79 -9.01
N ASN A 368 6.53 2.40 -9.10
CA ASN A 368 5.46 3.33 -9.47
C ASN A 368 5.07 4.22 -8.30
N GLY A 369 4.88 5.53 -8.55
CA GLY A 369 4.48 6.52 -7.56
C GLY A 369 5.64 6.96 -6.67
N GLU A 370 5.34 7.57 -5.51
CA GLU A 370 6.37 8.03 -4.59
C GLU A 370 7.10 6.88 -3.87
N SER A 371 8.33 7.17 -3.45
CA SER A 371 9.22 6.28 -2.70
C SER A 371 10.13 7.09 -1.78
N LEU A 372 10.70 6.43 -0.77
CA LEU A 372 11.71 6.99 0.11
C LEU A 372 13.10 6.75 -0.48
N LYS A 373 13.83 7.82 -0.75
CA LYS A 373 15.24 7.74 -1.15
C LYS A 373 16.12 7.82 0.09
N ILE A 374 16.95 6.80 0.30
CA ILE A 374 17.93 6.79 1.38
C ILE A 374 19.33 6.94 0.77
N LYS A 375 20.11 7.90 1.24
CA LYS A 375 21.52 8.02 0.82
C LYS A 375 22.37 7.04 1.60
N PHE A 376 22.83 5.97 0.94
CA PHE A 376 23.66 4.92 1.52
C PHE A 376 24.97 4.73 0.74
#